data_AF-A0A401FL15-F1
#
_entry.id   AF-A0A401FL15-F1
#
_cell.length_a   1.000
_cell.length_b   1.000
_cell.length_c   1.000
_cell.angle_alpha   90.00
_cell.angle_beta   90.00
_cell.angle_gamma   90.00
#
_symmetry.space_group_name_H-M   'P 1'
#
loop_
_entity.id
_entity.type
_entity.pdbx_description
1 polymer ?
#
loop_
_entity_poly.entity_id
_entity_poly.type
_entity_poly.pdbx_seq_one_letter_code
_entity_poly.pdbx_strand_id
1 'polypeptide(L)'
;MNSTDKKRQFILEFLLPYNHDVSLDVIEHLIKAGKIMGYSADELFKELVTMDNQHDQLLKITYLAMPDDHYLADTGQSTWISGKGERFLYIMRGQLPRN
;
A
#
# COMPACT_ATOMS: atom_id res chain seq x y z
N MET A 1 13.40 -10.28 -8.97
CA MET A 1 12.39 -9.61 -8.12
C MET A 1 12.67 -10.00 -6.68
N ASN A 2 13.01 -9.03 -5.82
CA ASN A 2 13.34 -9.33 -4.42
C ASN A 2 12.04 -9.50 -3.58
N SER A 3 12.16 -9.97 -2.33
CA SER A 3 10.99 -10.21 -1.46
C SER A 3 10.20 -8.92 -1.15
N THR A 4 10.89 -7.79 -1.02
CA THR A 4 10.30 -6.47 -0.81
C THR A 4 9.46 -6.03 -2.01
N ASP A 5 9.96 -6.19 -3.24
CA ASP A 5 9.22 -5.87 -4.46
C ASP A 5 7.95 -6.70 -4.60
N LYS A 6 7.99 -7.99 -4.20
CA LYS A 6 6.80 -8.87 -4.19
C LYS A 6 5.73 -8.37 -3.21
N LYS A 7 6.14 -7.92 -2.03
CA LYS A 7 5.24 -7.37 -1.03
C LYS A 7 4.64 -6.03 -1.48
N ARG A 8 5.46 -5.13 -2.04
CA ARG A 8 5.01 -3.86 -2.63
C ARG A 8 4.03 -4.07 -3.76
N GLN A 9 4.32 -5.01 -4.66
CA GLN A 9 3.41 -5.38 -5.73
C GLN A 9 2.10 -5.90 -5.17
N PHE A 10 2.12 -6.84 -4.21
CA PHE A 10 0.91 -7.34 -3.57
C PHE A 10 0.05 -6.21 -2.97
N ILE A 11 0.67 -5.30 -2.23
CA ILE A 11 -0.03 -4.15 -1.62
C ILE A 11 -0.67 -3.27 -2.70
N LEU A 12 0.07 -2.91 -3.75
CA LEU A 12 -0.43 -2.07 -4.84
C LEU A 12 -1.53 -2.77 -5.64
N GLU A 13 -1.38 -4.06 -5.91
CA GLU A 13 -2.41 -4.85 -6.61
C GLU A 13 -3.69 -4.96 -5.81
N PHE A 14 -3.57 -5.13 -4.50
CA PHE A 14 -4.72 -5.17 -3.61
C PHE A 14 -5.44 -3.81 -3.56
N LEU A 15 -4.70 -2.71 -3.42
CA LEU A 15 -5.28 -1.37 -3.27
C LEU A 15 -5.83 -0.80 -4.58
N LEU A 16 -5.38 -1.26 -5.74
CA LEU A 16 -5.79 -0.74 -7.06
C LEU A 16 -7.33 -0.71 -7.26
N PRO A 17 -8.09 -1.80 -7.02
CA PRO A 17 -9.55 -1.77 -7.13
C PRO A 17 -10.23 -0.88 -6.08
N TYR A 18 -9.59 -0.64 -4.94
CA TYR A 18 -10.10 0.20 -3.85
C TYR A 18 -9.50 1.60 -3.86
N ASN A 19 -8.81 2.02 -4.94
CA ASN A 19 -7.97 3.22 -4.90
C ASN A 19 -8.74 4.47 -4.45
N HIS A 20 -10.03 4.57 -4.76
CA HIS A 20 -10.90 5.69 -4.39
C HIS A 20 -11.66 5.51 -3.06
N ASP A 21 -11.59 4.32 -2.45
CA ASP A 21 -12.22 4.01 -1.16
C ASP A 21 -11.16 4.08 -0.06
N VAL A 22 -10.84 5.31 0.35
CA VAL A 22 -9.79 5.57 1.32
C VAL A 22 -10.34 5.44 2.74
N SER A 23 -10.47 4.20 3.20
CA SER A 23 -11.05 3.84 4.50
C SER A 23 -10.22 2.79 5.27
N LEU A 24 -10.39 2.76 6.60
CA LEU A 24 -9.71 1.79 7.47
C LEU A 24 -10.04 0.34 7.10
N ASP A 25 -11.28 0.09 6.68
CA ASP A 25 -11.77 -1.23 6.31
C ASP A 25 -10.94 -1.86 5.17
N VAL A 26 -10.52 -1.05 4.18
CA VAL A 26 -9.67 -1.52 3.08
C VAL A 26 -8.31 -2.03 3.59
N ILE A 27 -7.75 -1.39 4.61
CA ILE A 27 -6.46 -1.75 5.19
C ILE A 27 -6.59 -2.97 6.08
N GLU A 28 -7.70 -3.09 6.83
CA GLU A 28 -8.01 -4.33 7.54
C GLU A 28 -8.14 -5.51 6.59
N HIS A 29 -8.82 -5.33 5.45
CA HIS A 29 -8.93 -6.35 4.41
C HIS A 29 -7.57 -6.68 3.78
N LEU A 30 -6.72 -5.68 3.55
CA LEU A 30 -5.35 -5.89 3.08
C LEU A 30 -4.55 -6.77 4.06
N ILE A 31 -4.64 -6.50 5.36
CA ILE A 31 -3.93 -7.31 6.38
C ILE A 31 -4.48 -8.72 6.45
N LYS A 32 -5.81 -8.89 6.40
CA LYS A 32 -6.45 -10.22 6.35
C LYS A 32 -5.97 -11.00 5.11
N ALA A 33 -5.93 -10.37 3.93
CA ALA A 33 -5.45 -10.98 2.69
C ALA A 33 -3.95 -11.31 2.76
N GLY A 34 -3.13 -10.41 3.31
CA GLY A 34 -1.68 -10.60 3.43
C GLY A 34 -1.31 -11.75 4.37
N LYS A 35 -2.09 -11.99 5.44
CA LYS A 35 -1.94 -13.17 6.32
C LYS A 35 -2.11 -14.48 5.55
N ILE A 36 -3.07 -14.55 4.62
CA ILE A 36 -3.27 -15.72 3.74
C ILE A 36 -2.05 -15.94 2.84
N MET A 37 -1.41 -14.85 2.41
CA MET A 37 -0.19 -14.87 1.60
C MET A 37 1.09 -15.13 2.41
N GLY A 38 1.00 -15.32 3.72
CA GLY A 38 2.13 -15.60 4.61
C GLY A 38 2.86 -14.37 5.14
N TYR A 39 2.31 -13.16 5.00
CA TYR A 39 2.86 -11.94 5.58
C TYR A 39 2.29 -11.69 6.98
N SER A 40 3.14 -11.29 7.92
CA SER A 40 2.68 -10.79 9.22
C SER A 40 2.07 -9.39 9.10
N ALA A 41 1.21 -9.02 10.06
CA ALA A 41 0.64 -7.67 10.11
C ALA A 41 1.76 -6.62 10.24
N ASP A 42 2.73 -6.84 11.12
CA ASP A 42 3.86 -5.94 11.35
C ASP A 42 4.70 -5.73 10.08
N GLU A 43 4.93 -6.80 9.32
CA GLU A 43 5.65 -6.73 8.04
C GLU A 43 4.90 -5.93 6.96
N LEU A 44 3.57 -5.99 6.97
CA LEU A 44 2.73 -5.21 6.06
C LEU A 44 2.69 -3.75 6.48
N PHE A 45 2.49 -3.48 7.78
CA PHE A 45 2.52 -2.13 8.32
C PHE A 45 3.84 -1.42 8.06
N LYS A 46 4.96 -2.09 8.35
CA LYS A 46 6.30 -1.54 8.07
C LYS A 46 6.48 -1.21 6.59
N GLU A 47 5.98 -2.07 5.71
CA GLU A 47 6.07 -1.84 4.26
C GLU A 47 5.17 -0.68 3.83
N LEU A 48 3.93 -0.61 4.31
CA LEU A 48 3.02 0.48 3.98
C LEU A 48 3.57 1.85 4.42
N VAL A 49 4.16 1.94 5.62
CA VAL A 49 4.86 3.15 6.11
C VAL A 49 6.06 3.48 5.22
N THR A 50 6.83 2.47 4.81
CA THR A 50 7.98 2.66 3.90
C THR A 50 7.51 3.17 2.54
N MET A 51 6.46 2.59 1.99
CA MET A 51 5.87 2.95 0.69
C MET A 51 5.22 4.32 0.68
N ASP A 52 4.70 4.80 1.81
CA ASP A 52 4.19 6.16 1.98
C ASP A 52 5.30 7.21 2.20
N ASN A 53 6.43 6.80 2.80
CA ASN A 53 7.55 7.69 3.10
C ASN A 53 7.97 8.53 1.87
N GLN A 54 8.37 9.78 2.12
CA GLN A 54 8.79 10.78 1.14
C GLN A 54 9.80 10.30 0.08
N HIS A 55 10.58 9.25 0.37
CA HIS A 55 11.50 8.66 -0.59
C HIS A 55 10.81 7.72 -1.61
N ASP A 56 9.91 6.84 -1.15
CA ASP A 56 9.25 5.86 -2.02
C ASP A 56 7.98 6.44 -2.62
N GLN A 57 7.16 7.15 -1.82
CA GLN A 57 5.91 7.83 -2.25
C GLN A 57 5.07 6.99 -3.22
N LEU A 58 4.99 5.67 -3.01
CA LEU A 58 4.15 4.79 -3.81
C LEU A 58 2.68 4.86 -3.35
N LEU A 59 2.47 5.18 -2.08
CA LEU A 59 1.16 5.33 -1.47
C LEU A 59 0.97 6.77 -0.99
N LYS A 60 -0.27 7.11 -0.66
CA LYS A 60 -0.67 8.36 -0.01
C LYS A 60 -1.47 8.02 1.24
N ILE A 61 -0.78 7.74 2.33
CA ILE A 61 -1.36 7.22 3.55
C ILE A 61 -0.90 8.09 4.72
N THR A 62 -1.82 8.79 5.38
CA THR A 62 -1.47 9.53 6.60
C THR A 62 -1.59 8.62 7.82
N TYR A 63 -0.46 8.30 8.44
CA TYR A 63 -0.42 7.59 9.72
C TYR A 63 -0.41 8.59 10.89
N LEU A 64 -1.42 8.56 11.75
CA LEU A 64 -1.38 9.19 13.08
C LEU A 64 -1.33 8.07 14.12
N ALA A 65 -0.21 7.98 14.83
CA ALA A 65 -0.10 7.07 15.96
C ALA A 65 -1.06 7.53 17.08
N MET A 66 -2.05 6.71 17.40
CA MET A 66 -2.79 6.82 18.66
C MET A 66 -2.20 5.84 19.70
N PRO A 67 -2.43 6.08 21.01
CA PRO A 67 -1.70 5.41 22.09
C PRO A 67 -1.85 3.88 22.16
N ASP A 68 -2.84 3.30 21.48
CA ASP A 68 -3.25 1.90 21.63
C ASP A 68 -2.99 1.05 20.37
N ASP A 69 -1.75 1.12 19.87
CA ASP A 69 -1.19 0.21 18.86
C ASP A 69 -1.91 0.17 17.50
N HIS A 70 -1.39 1.00 16.59
CA HIS A 70 -1.48 0.92 15.12
C HIS A 70 -2.85 1.12 14.48
N TYR A 71 -3.22 2.39 14.24
CA TYR A 71 -4.28 2.72 13.27
C TYR A 71 -3.91 3.92 12.40
N LEU A 72 -4.43 3.89 11.18
CA LEU A 72 -4.38 4.99 10.21
C LEU A 72 -5.32 6.10 10.66
N ALA A 73 -4.93 7.35 10.44
CA ALA A 73 -5.92 8.42 10.48
C ALA A 73 -6.61 8.52 9.12
N ASP A 74 -7.81 9.09 9.12
CA ASP A 74 -8.40 9.67 7.92
C ASP A 74 -7.33 10.45 7.17
N THR A 75 -6.97 9.96 6.00
CA THR A 75 -5.79 10.42 5.27
C THR A 75 -6.04 11.79 4.63
N GLY A 76 -7.31 12.23 4.59
CA GLY A 76 -7.75 13.37 3.77
C GLY A 76 -7.44 13.17 2.28
N GLN A 77 -6.99 11.98 1.86
CA GLN A 77 -6.65 11.65 0.49
C GLN A 77 -7.87 11.07 -0.21
N SER A 78 -8.01 11.41 -1.48
CA SER A 78 -8.99 10.80 -2.37
C SER A 78 -8.49 9.54 -3.06
N THR A 79 -7.19 9.21 -2.92
CA THR A 79 -6.58 8.01 -3.50
C THR A 79 -5.55 7.35 -2.59
N TRP A 80 -5.49 6.02 -2.57
CA TRP A 80 -4.44 5.25 -1.87
C TRP A 80 -3.09 5.26 -2.57
N ILE A 81 -3.12 5.13 -3.89
CA ILE A 81 -1.93 4.95 -4.73
C ILE A 81 -1.54 6.32 -5.30
N SER A 82 -0.25 6.62 -5.30
CA SER A 82 0.28 7.81 -5.98
C SER A 82 0.52 7.51 -7.47
N GLY A 83 0.76 8.55 -8.28
CA GLY A 83 1.18 8.34 -9.67
C GLY A 83 2.50 7.55 -9.79
N LYS A 84 3.38 7.62 -8.78
CA LYS A 84 4.61 6.81 -8.73
C LYS A 84 4.30 5.35 -8.38
N GLY A 85 3.33 5.10 -7.50
CA GLY A 85 2.83 3.77 -7.18
C GLY A 85 2.18 3.08 -8.38
N GLU A 86 1.35 3.80 -9.12
CA GLU A 86 0.74 3.29 -10.36
C GLU A 86 1.82 2.93 -11.40
N ARG A 87 2.80 3.81 -11.60
CA ARG A 87 3.91 3.56 -12.51
C ARG A 87 4.76 2.36 -12.07
N PHE A 88 5.04 2.23 -10.77
CA PHE A 88 5.74 1.07 -10.22
C PHE A 88 4.96 -0.22 -10.53
N LEU A 89 3.68 -0.27 -10.18
CA LEU A 89 2.83 -1.44 -10.42
C LEU A 89 2.79 -1.82 -11.91
N TYR A 90 2.73 -0.82 -12.77
CA TYR A 90 2.72 -1.00 -14.22
C TYR A 90 4.02 -1.63 -14.76
N ILE A 91 5.18 -1.17 -14.27
CA ILE A 91 6.50 -1.79 -14.55
C ILE A 91 6.54 -3.24 -14.05
N MET A 92 6.03 -3.49 -12.84
CA MET A 92 6.02 -4.83 -12.25
C MET A 92 5.14 -5.82 -13.03
N ARG A 93 4.09 -5.33 -13.68
CA ARG A 93 3.23 -6.11 -14.59
C ARG A 93 3.83 -6.36 -15.97
N GLY A 94 5.03 -5.84 -16.25
CA GLY A 94 5.68 -5.97 -17.56
C GLY A 94 4.97 -5.19 -18.67
N GLN A 95 4.10 -4.25 -18.31
CA GLN A 95 3.45 -3.36 -19.26
C GLN A 95 4.35 -2.12 -19.36
N LEU A 96 4.86 -1.80 -20.55
CA LEU A 96 5.67 -0.59 -20.79
C LEU A 96 4.74 0.53 -21.26
N PRO A 97 4.89 1.78 -20.74
CA PRO A 97 3.92 2.81 -21.04
C PRO A 97 4.05 3.08 -22.52
N ARG A 98 2.93 2.96 -23.25
CA ARG A 98 2.88 3.45 -24.62
C ARG A 98 3.05 4.96 -24.53
N ASN A 99 4.25 5.43 -24.86
CA ASN A 99 4.51 6.84 -25.17
C ASN A 99 3.55 7.32 -26.26
#